data_AF-A0A401NK68-F1
#
_entry.id   AF-A0A401NK68-F1
#
_cell.length_a   1.000
_cell.length_b   1.000
_cell.length_c   1.000
_cell.angle_alpha   90.00
_cell.angle_beta   90.00
_cell.angle_gamma   90.00
#
_symmetry.space_group_name_H-M   'P 1'
#
loop_
_entity.id
_entity.type
_entity.pdbx_description
1 polymer ?
#
loop_
_entity_poly.entity_id
_entity_poly.type
_entity_poly.pdbx_seq_one_letter_code
_entity_poly.pdbx_strand_id
1 'polypeptide(L)'
;FQYLTKELMSLAKGRVILALEGGHNMTAICDASEACFNALLGNELEPLPQEVQLQKPNANAVASLEKTIEIQRKYWKSVQQYASEVDWSLKDAQNLERKETETVTAMASLSVDTKQRHSESRLAIT
;
A
#
# COMPACT_ATOMS: atom_id res chain seq x y z
N PHE A 1 -7.35 5.66 12.41
CA PHE A 1 -7.53 6.64 11.32
C PHE A 1 -6.24 7.30 10.85
N GLN A 2 -5.17 7.33 11.66
CA GLN A 2 -3.85 7.87 11.27
C GLN A 2 -3.32 7.27 9.95
N TYR A 3 -3.30 5.94 9.81
CA TYR A 3 -2.86 5.25 8.58
C TYR A 3 -3.64 5.68 7.33
N LEU A 4 -4.97 5.68 7.37
CA LEU A 4 -5.80 6.09 6.23
C LEU A 4 -5.55 7.55 5.84
N THR A 5 -5.35 8.42 6.82
CA THR A 5 -4.99 9.83 6.57
C THR A 5 -3.63 9.93 5.89
N LYS A 6 -2.64 9.15 6.33
CA LYS A 6 -1.32 9.11 5.72
C LYS A 6 -1.36 8.66 4.27
N GLU A 7 -2.17 7.63 3.95
CA GLU A 7 -2.38 7.18 2.57
C GLU A 7 -2.92 8.30 1.70
N LEU A 8 -3.93 9.07 2.17
CA LEU A 8 -4.46 10.22 1.44
C LEU A 8 -3.42 11.34 1.26
N MET A 9 -2.54 11.56 2.24
CA MET A 9 -1.48 12.56 2.15
C MET A 9 -0.41 12.25 1.08
N SER A 10 -0.31 11.00 0.61
CA SER A 10 0.53 10.65 -0.54
C SER A 10 0.03 11.26 -1.85
N LEU A 11 -1.25 11.63 -1.90
CA LEU A 11 -1.93 12.18 -3.08
C LEU A 11 -1.86 13.71 -3.10
N ALA A 12 -2.06 14.30 -4.28
CA ALA A 12 -2.18 15.76 -4.49
C ALA A 12 -1.06 16.60 -3.82
N LYS A 13 0.14 16.04 -3.62
CA LYS A 13 1.26 16.65 -2.87
C LYS A 13 0.87 17.01 -1.41
N GLY A 14 0.11 16.15 -0.74
CA GLY A 14 -0.26 16.32 0.67
C GLY A 14 -1.32 17.39 0.96
N ARG A 15 -1.96 17.97 -0.07
CA ARG A 15 -3.04 18.93 0.13
C ARG A 15 -4.34 18.19 0.48
N VAL A 16 -4.52 17.93 1.76
CA VAL A 16 -5.68 17.22 2.33
C VAL A 16 -6.34 18.10 3.39
N ILE A 17 -7.67 18.17 3.36
CA ILE A 17 -8.50 18.74 4.43
C ILE A 17 -9.46 17.65 4.88
N LEU A 18 -9.56 17.42 6.18
CA LEU A 18 -10.54 16.52 6.78
C LEU A 18 -11.68 17.33 7.37
N ALA A 19 -12.92 16.98 7.04
CA ALA A 19 -14.13 17.57 7.61
C ALA A 19 -14.86 16.51 8.43
N LEU A 20 -15.18 16.83 9.68
CA LEU A 20 -15.94 15.93 10.55
C LEU A 20 -17.39 15.84 10.05
N GLU A 21 -17.86 14.61 9.79
CA GLU A 21 -19.24 14.36 9.38
C GLU A 21 -20.08 13.81 10.54
N GLY A 22 -19.85 12.55 10.91
CA GLY A 22 -20.60 11.84 11.94
C GLY A 22 -19.73 11.27 13.05
N GLY A 23 -20.39 10.55 13.96
CA GLY A 23 -19.77 9.94 15.13
C GLY A 23 -20.65 10.20 16.36
N HIS A 24 -21.00 9.14 17.09
CA HIS A 24 -21.89 9.24 18.26
C HIS A 24 -21.15 9.06 19.58
N ASN A 25 -20.02 8.36 19.57
CA ASN A 25 -19.21 8.13 20.75
C ASN A 25 -18.12 9.21 20.84
N MET A 26 -18.21 10.07 21.86
CA MET A 26 -17.29 11.20 22.03
C MET A 26 -15.83 10.74 22.15
N THR A 27 -15.57 9.69 22.94
CA THR A 27 -14.21 9.15 23.11
C THR A 27 -13.66 8.66 21.78
N ALA A 28 -14.42 7.87 21.01
CA ALA A 28 -13.99 7.38 19.71
C ALA A 28 -13.73 8.51 18.70
N ILE A 29 -14.53 9.59 18.74
CA ILE A 29 -14.30 10.77 17.89
C ILE A 29 -13.02 11.48 18.30
N CYS A 30 -12.79 11.70 19.60
CA CYS A 30 -11.56 12.31 20.10
C CYS A 30 -10.32 11.51 19.70
N ASP A 31 -10.32 10.20 19.97
CA ASP A 31 -9.20 9.31 19.65
C ASP A 31 -8.93 9.28 18.13
N ALA A 32 -9.99 9.19 17.31
CA ALA A 32 -9.87 9.22 15.86
C ALA A 32 -9.34 10.57 15.35
N SER A 33 -9.81 11.69 15.93
CA SER A 33 -9.39 13.04 15.55
C SER A 33 -7.93 13.30 15.92
N GLU A 34 -7.51 12.88 17.11
CA GLU A 34 -6.11 12.93 17.54
C GLU A 34 -5.22 12.13 16.58
N ALA A 35 -5.61 10.90 16.27
CA ALA A 35 -4.89 10.06 15.31
C ALA A 35 -4.79 10.72 13.91
N CYS A 36 -5.85 11.38 13.43
CA CYS A 36 -5.80 12.13 12.17
C CYS A 36 -4.86 13.34 12.24
N PHE A 37 -4.87 14.12 13.33
CA PHE A 37 -3.98 15.25 13.49
C PHE A 37 -2.51 14.83 13.57
N ASN A 38 -2.22 13.73 14.26
CA ASN A 38 -0.88 13.16 14.30
C ASN A 38 -0.37 12.82 12.88
N ALA A 39 -1.20 12.24 12.01
CA ALA A 39 -0.83 12.03 10.61
C ALA A 39 -0.57 13.34 9.86
N LEU A 40 -1.45 14.34 10.00
CA LEU A 40 -1.36 15.62 9.30
C LEU A 40 -0.12 16.43 9.70
N LEU A 41 0.30 16.35 10.97
CA LEU A 41 1.53 16.95 11.48
C LEU A 41 2.80 16.21 11.00
N GLY A 42 2.64 15.05 10.36
CA GLY A 42 3.76 14.24 9.91
C GLY A 42 4.43 13.43 11.01
N ASN A 43 3.77 13.27 12.16
CA ASN A 43 4.27 12.43 13.25
C ASN A 43 4.35 10.96 12.80
N GLU A 44 5.21 10.19 13.47
CA GLU A 44 5.39 8.77 13.20
C GLU A 44 4.08 8.01 13.42
N LEU A 45 3.86 6.98 12.59
CA LEU A 45 2.68 6.12 12.71
C LEU A 45 2.88 5.18 13.89
N GLU A 46 1.91 5.13 14.79
CA GLU A 46 1.89 4.10 15.81
C GLU A 46 1.65 2.73 15.15
N PRO A 47 2.46 1.70 15.43
CA PRO A 47 2.34 0.40 14.77
C PRO A 47 0.98 -0.23 15.06
N LEU A 48 0.32 -0.73 14.02
CA LEU A 48 -0.90 -1.52 14.19
C LEU A 48 -0.62 -2.78 15.03
N PRO A 49 -1.57 -3.23 15.87
CA PRO A 49 -1.46 -4.51 16.57
C PRO A 49 -1.21 -5.66 15.58
N GLN A 50 -0.35 -6.60 15.96
CA GLN A 50 0.05 -7.69 15.08
C GLN A 50 -1.15 -8.54 14.63
N GLU A 51 -2.15 -8.67 15.50
CA GLU A 51 -3.40 -9.38 15.23
C GLU A 51 -4.15 -8.73 14.06
N VAL A 52 -4.22 -7.39 14.03
CA VAL A 52 -4.86 -6.63 12.95
C VAL A 52 -4.09 -6.77 11.64
N GLN A 53 -2.76 -6.78 11.70
CA GLN A 53 -1.93 -6.91 10.49
C GLN A 53 -2.05 -8.30 9.82
N LEU A 54 -2.28 -9.35 10.63
CA LEU A 54 -2.47 -10.72 10.18
C LEU A 54 -3.93 -11.06 9.87
N GLN A 55 -4.88 -10.22 10.31
CA GLN A 55 -6.29 -10.46 10.11
C GLN A 55 -6.66 -10.26 8.64
N LYS A 56 -7.24 -11.31 8.05
CA LYS A 56 -7.90 -11.21 6.75
C LYS A 56 -9.23 -10.46 6.87
N PRO A 57 -9.64 -9.69 5.84
CA PRO A 57 -10.99 -9.16 5.76
C PRO A 57 -12.04 -10.28 5.92
N ASN A 58 -13.15 -9.99 6.58
CA ASN A 58 -14.22 -10.98 6.70
C ASN A 58 -14.92 -11.23 5.35
N ALA A 59 -15.62 -12.36 5.21
CA ALA A 59 -16.25 -12.77 3.95
C ALA A 59 -17.21 -11.73 3.35
N ASN A 60 -17.95 -10.99 4.20
CA ASN A 60 -18.86 -9.94 3.72
C ASN A 60 -18.09 -8.75 3.13
N ALA A 61 -16.97 -8.38 3.75
CA ALA A 61 -16.08 -7.33 3.24
C ALA A 61 -15.45 -7.74 1.91
N VAL A 62 -14.95 -8.98 1.81
CA VAL A 62 -14.39 -9.54 0.56
C VAL A 62 -15.43 -9.49 -0.56
N ALA A 63 -16.62 -10.06 -0.34
CA ALA A 63 -17.69 -10.06 -1.34
C ALA A 63 -18.11 -8.63 -1.77
N SER A 64 -18.11 -7.68 -0.83
CA SER A 64 -18.43 -6.27 -1.13
C SER A 64 -17.35 -5.62 -2.00
N LEU A 65 -16.07 -5.90 -1.72
CA LEU A 65 -14.94 -5.41 -2.51
C LEU A 65 -14.92 -6.02 -3.91
N GLU A 66 -15.10 -7.34 -4.03
CA GLU A 66 -15.20 -8.04 -5.32
C GLU A 66 -16.30 -7.44 -6.19
N LYS A 67 -17.50 -7.22 -5.61
CA LYS A 67 -18.61 -6.61 -6.34
C LYS A 67 -18.30 -5.18 -6.78
N THR A 68 -17.64 -4.42 -5.92
CA THR A 68 -17.21 -3.05 -6.25
C THR A 68 -16.22 -3.05 -7.41
N ILE A 69 -15.22 -3.94 -7.39
CA ILE A 69 -14.25 -4.09 -8.48
C ILE A 69 -14.93 -4.52 -9.78
N GLU A 70 -15.85 -5.49 -9.73
CA GLU A 70 -16.60 -5.97 -10.89
C GLU A 70 -17.33 -4.83 -11.62
N ILE A 71 -17.95 -3.93 -10.86
CA ILE A 71 -18.68 -2.76 -11.39
C ILE A 71 -17.71 -1.69 -11.89
N GLN A 72 -16.68 -1.36 -11.10
CA GLN A 72 -15.81 -0.21 -11.36
C GLN A 72 -14.74 -0.47 -12.42
N ARG A 73 -14.33 -1.73 -12.65
CA ARG A 73 -13.29 -2.06 -13.65
C ARG A 73 -13.60 -1.59 -15.07
N LYS A 74 -14.88 -1.36 -15.38
CA LYS A 74 -15.32 -0.78 -16.66
C LYS A 74 -14.80 0.65 -16.85
N TYR A 75 -14.65 1.40 -15.76
CA TYR A 75 -14.28 2.82 -15.77
C TYR A 75 -12.84 3.04 -15.31
N TRP A 76 -12.34 2.19 -14.41
CA TRP A 76 -11.02 2.35 -13.78
C TRP A 76 -10.19 1.07 -13.95
N LYS A 77 -9.23 1.08 -14.88
CA LYS A 77 -8.35 -0.09 -15.08
C LYS A 77 -7.49 -0.40 -13.85
N SER A 78 -7.13 0.62 -13.07
CA SER A 78 -6.33 0.49 -11.85
C SER A 78 -6.99 -0.37 -10.78
N VAL A 79 -8.33 -0.49 -10.73
CA VAL A 79 -8.98 -1.31 -9.70
C VAL A 79 -8.92 -2.80 -10.01
N GLN A 80 -8.70 -3.18 -11.27
CA GLN A 80 -8.72 -4.57 -11.70
C GLN A 80 -7.54 -5.37 -11.11
N GLN A 81 -6.39 -4.73 -10.89
CA GLN A 81 -5.19 -5.40 -10.38
C GLN A 81 -5.38 -5.98 -8.97
N TYR A 82 -6.29 -5.40 -8.18
CA TYR A 82 -6.53 -5.82 -6.80
C TYR A 82 -7.54 -6.96 -6.66
N ALA A 83 -8.13 -7.45 -7.76
CA ALA A 83 -9.19 -8.46 -7.71
C ALA A 83 -8.75 -9.78 -7.05
N SER A 84 -7.47 -10.14 -7.17
CA SER A 84 -6.90 -11.36 -6.57
C SER A 84 -6.40 -11.18 -5.13
N GLU A 85 -6.44 -9.97 -4.59
CA GLU A 85 -5.80 -9.59 -3.33
C GLU A 85 -6.79 -9.17 -2.25
N VAL A 86 -8.09 -9.12 -2.59
CA VAL A 86 -9.17 -8.66 -1.69
C VAL A 86 -9.30 -9.46 -0.39
N ASP A 87 -8.81 -10.70 -0.35
CA ASP A 87 -8.85 -11.57 0.82
C ASP A 87 -7.54 -11.59 1.61
N TRP A 88 -6.55 -10.78 1.23
CA TRP A 88 -5.23 -10.76 1.87
C TRP A 88 -5.25 -9.98 3.18
N SER A 89 -4.44 -10.43 4.12
CA SER A 89 -4.09 -9.59 5.27
C SER A 89 -3.08 -8.52 4.84
N LEU A 90 -2.93 -7.47 5.65
CA LEU A 90 -1.92 -6.43 5.39
C LEU A 90 -0.51 -7.04 5.25
N LYS A 91 -0.19 -8.03 6.10
CA LYS A 91 1.12 -8.67 6.08
C LYS A 91 1.34 -9.50 4.81
N ASP A 92 0.30 -10.15 4.31
CA ASP A 92 0.38 -10.91 3.04
C ASP A 92 0.71 -9.98 1.88
N ALA A 93 0.01 -8.84 1.78
CA ALA A 93 0.26 -7.83 0.75
C ALA A 93 1.69 -7.27 0.82
N GLN A 94 2.16 -6.88 2.01
CA GLN A 94 3.53 -6.38 2.20
C GLN A 94 4.59 -7.43 1.86
N ASN A 95 4.32 -8.70 2.13
CA ASN A 95 5.25 -9.78 1.81
C ASN A 95 5.37 -10.00 0.30
N LEU A 96 4.28 -9.84 -0.47
CA LEU A 96 4.36 -9.92 -1.92
C LEU A 96 5.15 -8.74 -2.49
N GLU A 97 4.83 -7.51 -2.10
CA GLU A 97 5.56 -6.31 -2.55
C GLU A 97 7.06 -6.43 -2.29
N ARG A 98 7.44 -6.96 -1.13
CA ARG A 98 8.84 -7.24 -0.80
C ARG A 98 9.46 -8.27 -1.77
N LYS A 99 8.78 -9.38 -2.03
CA LYS A 99 9.27 -10.41 -2.96
C LYS A 99 9.42 -9.86 -4.39
N GLU A 100 8.49 -9.03 -4.84
CA GLU A 100 8.54 -8.40 -6.16
C GLU A 100 9.72 -7.45 -6.27
N THR A 101 9.92 -6.57 -5.27
CA THR A 101 11.06 -5.64 -5.23
C THR A 101 12.40 -6.36 -5.14
N GLU A 102 12.51 -7.43 -4.36
CA GLU A 102 13.69 -8.29 -4.30
C GLU A 102 13.99 -8.94 -5.67
N THR A 103 12.95 -9.43 -6.35
CA THR A 103 13.09 -10.06 -7.67
C THR A 103 13.54 -9.05 -8.73
N VAL A 104 12.94 -7.86 -8.75
CA VAL A 104 13.33 -6.77 -9.66
C VAL A 104 14.78 -6.36 -9.41
N THR A 105 15.18 -6.25 -8.15
CA THR A 105 16.56 -5.91 -7.76
C THR A 105 17.54 -6.97 -8.25
N ALA A 106 17.23 -8.25 -8.05
CA ALA A 106 18.07 -9.35 -8.53
C ALA A 106 18.20 -9.34 -10.07
N MET A 107 17.09 -9.13 -10.80
CA MET A 107 17.12 -9.02 -12.27
C MET A 107 17.95 -7.83 -12.76
N ALA A 108 17.88 -6.69 -12.08
CA ALA A 108 18.69 -5.53 -12.40
C ALA A 108 20.19 -5.81 -12.22
N SER A 109 20.58 -6.48 -11.13
CA SER A 109 21.97 -6.89 -10.88
C SER A 109 22.52 -7.80 -11.97
N LEU A 110 21.72 -8.77 -12.44
CA LEU A 110 22.10 -9.65 -13.55
C LEU A 110 22.29 -8.88 -14.87
N SER A 111 21.47 -7.86 -15.12
CA SER A 111 21.60 -7.00 -16.31
C SER A 111 22.84 -6.10 -16.27
N VAL A 112 23.33 -5.71 -15.08
CA VAL A 112 24.55 -4.92 -14.92
C VAL A 112 25.79 -5.80 -15.08
N ASP A 113 25.79 -7.01 -14.50
CA ASP A 113 26.86 -7.99 -14.64
C ASP A 113 27.10 -8.39 -16.11
N THR A 114 26.03 -8.53 -16.89
CA THR A 114 26.13 -8.84 -18.33
C THR A 114 26.71 -7.66 -19.13
N LYS A 115 26.43 -6.41 -18.74
CA LYS A 115 27.07 -5.22 -19.34
C LYS A 115 28.56 -5.15 -19.00
N GLN A 116 28.94 -5.42 -17.75
CA GLN A 116 30.34 -5.40 -17.32
C GLN A 116 31.17 -6.47 -18.03
N ARG A 117 30.67 -7.71 -18.13
CA ARG A 117 31.33 -8.78 -18.89
C ARG A 117 31.47 -8.44 -20.37
N HIS A 118 30.51 -7.75 -20.97
CA HIS A 118 30.60 -7.31 -22.37
C HIS A 118 31.60 -6.17 -22.58
N SER A 119 31.77 -5.26 -21.61
CA SER A 119 32.81 -4.22 -21.68
C SER A 119 34.22 -4.78 -21.47
N GLU A 120 34.41 -5.70 -20.52
CA GLU A 120 35.70 -6.35 -20.27
C GLU A 120 36.12 -7.24 -21.43
N SER A 121 35.18 -7.97 -22.02
CA SER A 121 35.44 -8.81 -23.20
C SER A 121 35.80 -7.98 -24.45
N ARG A 122 35.39 -6.70 -24.53
CA ARG A 122 35.81 -5.79 -25.61
C ARG A 122 37.20 -5.20 -25.41
N LEU A 123 37.62 -5.01 -24.15
CA LEU A 123 38.96 -4.52 -23.81
C LEU A 123 40.04 -5.61 -23.93
N ALA A 124 39.69 -6.89 -23.85
CA ALA A 124 40.63 -8.00 -23.95
C ALA A 124 41.01 -8.43 -25.38
N ILE A 125 40.44 -7.80 -26.42
CA ILE A 125 40.66 -8.15 -27.85
C ILE A 125 41.36 -6.98 -28.59
N THR A 126 41.99 -6.04 -27.88
CA THR A 126 42.85 -5.00 -28.47
C THR A 126 44.24 -5.09 -27.84
#